data_AF-A0A316AYG7-F1
#
_entry.id   AF-A0A316AYG7-F1
#
_cell.length_a   1.000
_cell.length_b   1.000
_cell.length_c   1.000
_cell.angle_alpha   90.00
_cell.angle_beta   90.00
_cell.angle_gamma   90.00
#
_symmetry.space_group_name_H-M   'P 1'
#
loop_
_entity.id
_entity.type
_entity.pdbx_description
1 polymer ?
#
loop_
_entity_poly.entity_id
_entity_poly.type
_entity_poly.pdbx_seq_one_letter_code
_entity_poly.pdbx_strand_id
1 'polypeptide(L)'
;MKIPFFKTILAASALFMICSCGDDAPSKSNDDSQNQAIVVDQASWLVTIDKKQYTIGVDGKVKDMNGELVGLADLTDLSNVTVYAMADQSVMTSGINTSSLEIISPTKITSTAWVLSADQVYVIYPATDDAIDPATGKGIGIVTDAEGNKIGYFVYDASQVGKIVDLNNTPIIDNVDMTTLKAYAANTVVPSSSSAAPVQEKSSSSVAQQAKSSSSTTQQTATSSSSAQQAKSSSSAGNGGSTEAYTIKYVSGGKSGSGWATRYWDCCKPHCAWSGKGGKMTKGCDASGNKINDSEATSMCNGGNSGTCLDQIPQVYNDTLAFAFAAVPGSAGGECGKCFDLQFTGKGKYATDNNLAKLKNKHLIVIASNIGYDVEQGQFDIMIPGGGVGIYNGCSRFNWGPQGAQYGGLLSECETETNYTASKYKSCLTSKCEKSFSGDAKAKEGCLFLANWMNAAGNPLHNYKEVECPKQLLDKF
;
A
#
# COMPACT_ATOMS: atom_id res chain seq x y z
N MET A 1 66.68 5.14 2.91
CA MET A 1 67.59 3.97 2.77
C MET A 1 66.80 2.83 2.16
N LYS A 2 67.21 2.38 0.97
CA LYS A 2 66.65 1.24 0.22
C LYS A 2 67.62 0.06 0.39
N ILE A 3 67.15 -1.13 0.75
CA ILE A 3 67.86 -2.42 0.54
C ILE A 3 66.78 -3.55 0.50
N PRO A 4 67.00 -4.74 -0.11
CA PRO A 4 66.85 -4.99 -1.54
C PRO A 4 66.00 -6.25 -1.88
N PHE A 5 65.83 -6.44 -3.19
CA PHE A 5 65.38 -7.64 -3.90
C PHE A 5 66.14 -8.94 -3.55
N PHE A 6 65.42 -10.07 -3.52
CA PHE A 6 65.93 -11.39 -3.90
C PHE A 6 64.94 -12.09 -4.86
N LYS A 7 65.42 -12.43 -6.06
CA LYS A 7 64.88 -13.46 -6.97
C LYS A 7 65.23 -14.82 -6.34
N THR A 8 64.57 -15.97 -6.51
CA THR A 8 64.14 -16.70 -7.71
C THR A 8 63.62 -18.07 -7.21
N ILE A 9 62.72 -18.74 -7.92
CA ILE A 9 62.82 -20.16 -8.37
C ILE A 9 61.43 -20.64 -8.81
N LEU A 10 61.33 -20.92 -10.11
CA LEU A 10 60.32 -21.77 -10.74
C LEU A 10 60.56 -23.22 -10.29
N ALA A 11 59.48 -23.96 -10.00
CA ALA A 11 59.44 -25.40 -10.24
C ALA A 11 58.04 -25.77 -10.74
N ALA A 12 58.00 -26.23 -11.97
CA ALA A 12 56.85 -26.83 -12.62
C ALA A 12 56.73 -28.30 -12.21
N SER A 13 55.50 -28.77 -12.04
CA SER A 13 55.16 -30.19 -12.16
C SER A 13 53.84 -30.30 -12.90
N ALA A 14 53.85 -31.19 -13.89
CA ALA A 14 52.95 -31.27 -15.01
C ALA A 14 52.05 -32.52 -14.92
N LEU A 15 50.87 -32.38 -15.52
CA LEU A 15 50.00 -33.39 -16.17
C LEU A 15 49.57 -34.65 -15.40
N PHE A 16 48.26 -34.91 -15.39
CA PHE A 16 47.63 -35.79 -16.39
C PHE A 16 46.11 -35.54 -16.50
N MET A 17 45.68 -35.09 -17.67
CA MET A 17 44.32 -35.27 -18.20
C MET A 17 44.12 -36.73 -18.62
N ILE A 18 42.91 -37.24 -18.47
CA ILE A 18 42.35 -38.26 -19.36
C ILE A 18 41.11 -37.65 -20.00
N CYS A 19 41.20 -37.43 -21.32
CA CYS A 19 40.11 -37.14 -22.25
C CYS A 19 39.33 -38.42 -22.60
N SER A 20 38.07 -38.25 -23.00
CA SER A 20 37.54 -38.87 -24.22
C SER A 20 36.33 -38.04 -24.67
N CYS A 21 36.50 -37.17 -25.69
CA CYS A 21 36.15 -37.35 -27.13
C CYS A 21 34.64 -37.25 -27.37
N GLY A 22 34.05 -36.50 -28.31
CA GLY A 22 34.41 -35.71 -29.50
C GLY A 22 33.05 -35.43 -30.19
N ASP A 23 32.76 -34.27 -30.79
CA ASP A 23 33.17 -33.90 -32.15
C ASP A 23 32.99 -32.39 -32.41
N ASP A 24 33.90 -31.83 -33.22
CA ASP A 24 33.97 -30.45 -33.71
C ASP A 24 33.11 -30.20 -34.97
N ALA A 25 32.45 -29.03 -35.05
CA ALA A 25 32.22 -28.25 -36.29
C ALA A 25 31.77 -26.81 -35.94
N PRO A 26 31.88 -25.83 -36.86
CA PRO A 26 32.57 -24.56 -36.58
C PRO A 26 31.69 -23.40 -36.10
N SER A 27 32.37 -22.47 -35.43
CA SER A 27 31.92 -21.16 -34.99
C SER A 27 30.98 -20.42 -35.96
N LYS A 28 29.76 -20.14 -35.49
CA LYS A 28 29.04 -18.90 -35.80
C LYS A 28 28.84 -18.15 -34.50
N SER A 29 29.45 -16.98 -34.40
CA SER A 29 29.12 -15.97 -33.42
C SER A 29 27.65 -15.57 -33.63
N ASN A 30 26.74 -16.08 -32.80
CA ASN A 30 25.44 -15.45 -32.62
C ASN A 30 25.55 -14.54 -31.41
N ASP A 31 25.55 -13.25 -31.73
CA ASP A 31 25.30 -12.14 -30.83
C ASP A 31 23.89 -12.30 -30.25
N ASP A 32 23.77 -12.94 -29.07
CA ASP A 32 22.50 -13.20 -28.38
C ASP A 32 22.19 -12.10 -27.33
N SER A 33 22.49 -10.84 -27.65
CA SER A 33 22.07 -9.68 -26.86
C SER A 33 20.71 -9.11 -27.32
N GLN A 34 19.81 -9.96 -27.82
CA GLN A 34 18.48 -9.56 -28.28
C GLN A 34 17.46 -10.55 -27.73
N ASN A 35 16.82 -10.15 -26.62
CA ASN A 35 15.37 -10.22 -26.36
C ASN A 35 15.07 -10.38 -24.85
N GLN A 36 15.61 -9.48 -24.02
CA GLN A 36 15.12 -9.37 -22.64
C GLN A 36 13.73 -8.70 -22.71
N ALA A 37 12.69 -9.49 -22.49
CA ALA A 37 11.32 -9.07 -22.73
C ALA A 37 10.93 -7.96 -21.73
N ILE A 38 10.54 -6.79 -22.25
CA ILE A 38 10.29 -5.57 -21.47
C ILE A 38 9.10 -5.80 -20.52
N VAL A 39 9.33 -5.69 -19.22
CA VAL A 39 8.30 -5.89 -18.19
C VAL A 39 7.66 -4.55 -17.85
N VAL A 40 6.35 -4.46 -18.04
CA VAL A 40 5.56 -3.26 -17.71
C VAL A 40 4.35 -3.67 -16.88
N ASP A 41 4.12 -2.97 -15.78
CA ASP A 41 2.98 -3.17 -14.87
C ASP A 41 1.68 -2.54 -15.41
N GLN A 42 1.80 -1.73 -16.48
CA GLN A 42 0.71 -1.03 -17.13
C GLN A 42 1.05 -0.77 -18.61
N ALA A 43 0.08 -0.28 -19.40
CA ALA A 43 0.33 0.12 -20.77
C ALA A 43 1.41 1.22 -20.79
N SER A 44 2.45 1.03 -21.58
CA SER A 44 3.61 1.92 -21.57
C SER A 44 4.16 2.12 -22.98
N TRP A 45 4.60 3.33 -23.31
CA TRP A 45 5.33 3.59 -24.55
C TRP A 45 6.78 3.18 -24.42
N LEU A 46 7.33 2.51 -25.44
CA LEU A 46 8.78 2.30 -25.55
C LEU A 46 9.42 3.52 -26.20
N VAL A 47 10.39 4.13 -25.52
CA VAL A 47 11.11 5.30 -26.02
C VAL A 47 12.61 5.05 -25.99
N THR A 48 13.33 5.62 -26.97
CA THR A 48 14.79 5.65 -26.98
C THR A 48 15.28 7.06 -26.70
N ILE A 49 16.04 7.25 -25.63
CA ILE A 49 16.63 8.54 -25.22
C ILE A 49 18.15 8.32 -25.14
N ASP A 50 18.94 9.11 -25.86
CA ASP A 50 20.40 8.99 -25.89
C ASP A 50 20.93 7.56 -26.10
N LYS A 51 20.31 6.83 -27.04
CA LYS A 51 20.62 5.43 -27.39
C LYS A 51 20.35 4.40 -26.29
N LYS A 52 19.61 4.77 -25.23
CA LYS A 52 19.11 3.87 -24.20
C LYS A 52 17.60 3.76 -24.29
N GLN A 53 17.07 2.56 -24.03
CA GLN A 53 15.63 2.31 -24.02
C GLN A 53 15.04 2.56 -22.64
N TYR A 54 13.85 3.14 -22.62
CA TYR A 54 13.04 3.42 -21.45
C TYR A 54 11.57 3.11 -21.73
N THR A 55 10.81 2.82 -20.70
CA THR A 55 9.35 2.75 -20.79
C THR A 55 8.75 4.01 -20.16
N ILE A 56 7.79 4.62 -20.85
CA ILE A 56 6.96 5.69 -20.31
C ILE A 56 5.59 5.11 -20.04
N GLY A 57 5.23 4.93 -18.77
CA GLY A 57 3.88 4.52 -18.39
C GLY A 57 2.85 5.58 -18.76
N VAL A 58 1.60 5.17 -18.97
CA VAL A 58 0.47 6.11 -19.11
C VAL A 58 0.26 6.99 -17.87
N ASP A 59 0.85 6.62 -16.74
CA ASP A 59 0.93 7.41 -15.50
C ASP A 59 2.09 8.43 -15.48
N GLY A 60 2.87 8.51 -16.56
CA GLY A 60 4.01 9.41 -16.71
C GLY A 60 5.30 8.92 -16.06
N LYS A 61 5.35 7.71 -15.48
CA LYS A 61 6.59 7.17 -14.92
C LYS A 61 7.54 6.71 -16.02
N VAL A 62 8.81 7.11 -15.93
CA VAL A 62 9.84 6.65 -16.85
C VAL A 62 10.74 5.65 -16.15
N LYS A 63 10.67 4.39 -16.58
CA LYS A 63 11.48 3.30 -16.03
C LYS A 63 12.56 2.87 -17.03
N ASP A 64 13.70 2.43 -16.52
CA ASP A 64 14.70 1.76 -17.34
C ASP A 64 14.27 0.33 -17.70
N MET A 65 15.08 -0.38 -18.49
CA MET A 65 14.77 -1.77 -18.90
C MET A 65 14.85 -2.79 -17.76
N ASN A 66 15.37 -2.40 -16.59
CA ASN A 66 15.34 -3.23 -15.38
C ASN A 66 14.09 -2.96 -14.53
N GLY A 67 13.24 -2.02 -14.93
CA GLY A 67 12.04 -1.61 -14.19
C GLY A 67 12.30 -0.58 -13.09
N GLU A 68 13.53 -0.05 -12.98
CA GLU A 68 13.88 0.99 -12.02
C GLU A 68 13.33 2.34 -12.48
N LEU A 69 12.70 3.09 -11.56
CA LEU A 69 12.17 4.42 -11.87
C LEU A 69 13.31 5.44 -12.00
N VAL A 70 13.52 5.97 -13.20
CA VAL A 70 14.65 6.85 -13.54
C VAL A 70 14.22 8.26 -13.97
N GLY A 71 12.94 8.47 -14.27
CA GLY A 71 12.43 9.77 -14.71
C GLY A 71 10.91 9.91 -14.58
N LEU A 72 10.43 11.10 -14.93
CA LEU A 72 9.01 11.41 -15.10
C LEU A 72 8.78 12.11 -16.45
N ALA A 73 7.71 11.77 -17.14
CA ALA A 73 7.30 12.34 -18.41
C ALA A 73 6.11 13.29 -18.19
N ASP A 74 6.18 14.50 -18.74
CA ASP A 74 5.04 15.41 -18.82
C ASP A 74 4.13 14.98 -19.98
N LEU A 75 2.98 14.39 -19.60
CA LEU A 75 1.99 13.86 -20.53
C LEU A 75 0.86 14.86 -20.84
N THR A 76 1.02 16.15 -20.47
CA THR A 76 0.01 17.19 -20.72
C THR A 76 -0.25 17.39 -22.22
N ASP A 77 0.80 17.24 -23.04
CA ASP A 77 0.72 17.25 -24.50
C ASP A 77 1.38 15.99 -25.07
N LEU A 78 0.56 15.00 -25.43
CA LEU A 78 1.02 13.72 -25.98
C LEU A 78 1.72 13.85 -27.35
N SER A 79 1.60 14.99 -28.03
CA SER A 79 2.33 15.27 -29.27
C SER A 79 3.72 15.87 -29.03
N ASN A 80 4.02 16.27 -27.79
CA ASN A 80 5.26 16.95 -27.40
C ASN A 80 5.65 16.64 -25.95
N VAL A 81 5.81 15.37 -25.63
CA VAL A 81 6.19 14.89 -24.29
C VAL A 81 7.63 15.28 -23.97
N THR A 82 7.84 15.75 -22.73
CA THR A 82 9.15 16.07 -22.16
C THR A 82 9.45 15.12 -21.00
N VAL A 83 10.65 14.55 -20.97
CA VAL A 83 11.10 13.61 -19.94
C VAL A 83 12.15 14.28 -19.06
N TYR A 84 11.96 14.18 -17.75
CA TYR A 84 12.84 14.72 -16.72
C TYR A 84 13.49 13.60 -15.92
N ALA A 85 14.79 13.70 -15.65
CA ALA A 85 15.52 12.74 -14.82
C ALA A 85 15.08 12.84 -13.35
N MET A 86 14.93 11.70 -12.67
CA MET A 86 14.55 11.66 -11.25
C MET A 86 15.65 12.22 -10.33
N ALA A 87 16.92 12.01 -10.67
CA ALA A 87 18.04 12.35 -9.80
C ALA A 87 18.20 13.87 -9.59
N ASP A 88 17.99 14.67 -10.64
CA ASP A 88 18.28 16.10 -10.63
C ASP A 88 17.23 16.98 -11.34
N GLN A 89 16.15 16.40 -11.86
CA GLN A 89 15.10 17.07 -12.64
C GLN A 89 15.61 17.71 -13.95
N SER A 90 16.79 17.33 -14.44
CA SER A 90 17.27 17.76 -15.75
C SER A 90 16.40 17.18 -16.87
N VAL A 91 16.26 17.93 -17.97
CA VAL A 91 15.54 17.45 -19.15
C VAL A 91 16.39 16.37 -19.83
N MET A 92 15.91 15.13 -19.81
CA MET A 92 16.52 14.03 -20.54
C MET A 92 16.22 14.15 -22.04
N THR A 93 15.00 14.53 -22.40
CA THR A 93 14.59 14.82 -23.79
C THR A 93 13.25 15.56 -23.83
N SER A 94 12.93 16.16 -24.97
CA SER A 94 11.67 16.85 -25.25
C SER A 94 11.25 16.62 -26.70
N GLY A 95 9.98 16.82 -27.04
CA GLY A 95 9.51 16.64 -28.42
C GLY A 95 9.10 15.21 -28.75
N ILE A 96 8.88 14.36 -27.75
CA ILE A 96 8.41 12.99 -27.98
C ILE A 96 6.94 13.02 -28.40
N ASN A 97 6.63 12.54 -29.61
CA ASN A 97 5.27 12.32 -30.04
C ASN A 97 4.86 10.86 -29.78
N THR A 98 4.00 10.63 -28.79
CA THR A 98 3.64 9.26 -28.36
C THR A 98 2.81 8.49 -29.39
N SER A 99 2.17 9.18 -30.34
CA SER A 99 1.44 8.52 -31.44
C SER A 99 2.36 7.77 -32.42
N SER A 100 3.65 8.09 -32.40
CA SER A 100 4.68 7.43 -33.19
C SER A 100 5.43 6.32 -32.44
N LEU A 101 5.12 6.11 -31.15
CA LEU A 101 5.77 5.13 -30.31
C LEU A 101 4.95 3.84 -30.22
N GLU A 102 5.67 2.72 -30.09
CA GLU A 102 5.06 1.43 -29.79
C GLU A 102 4.51 1.42 -28.35
N ILE A 103 3.25 0.99 -28.19
CA ILE A 103 2.64 0.75 -26.88
C ILE A 103 2.86 -0.71 -26.52
N ILE A 104 3.60 -0.93 -25.44
CA ILE A 104 3.74 -2.22 -24.79
C ILE A 104 2.56 -2.41 -23.85
N SER A 105 1.85 -3.53 -24.00
CA SER A 105 0.74 -3.89 -23.12
C SER A 105 1.25 -4.40 -21.76
N PRO A 106 0.48 -4.22 -20.67
CA PRO A 106 0.86 -4.72 -19.35
C PRO A 106 1.25 -6.20 -19.39
N THR A 107 2.34 -6.56 -18.74
CA THR A 107 2.83 -7.93 -18.64
C THR A 107 1.92 -8.72 -17.68
N LYS A 108 1.30 -9.79 -18.20
CA LYS A 108 0.33 -10.62 -17.44
C LYS A 108 0.92 -11.36 -16.23
N ILE A 109 2.22 -11.68 -16.30
CA ILE A 109 3.00 -12.21 -15.18
C ILE A 109 4.14 -11.23 -14.92
N THR A 110 4.03 -10.46 -13.83
CA THR A 110 4.95 -9.35 -13.50
C THR A 110 6.20 -9.81 -12.73
N SER A 111 6.21 -11.04 -12.21
CA SER A 111 7.33 -11.69 -11.51
C SER A 111 7.16 -13.21 -11.57
N THR A 112 8.18 -14.00 -11.19
CA THR A 112 8.08 -15.48 -11.21
C THR A 112 6.82 -15.94 -10.47
N ALA A 113 5.95 -16.71 -11.15
CA ALA A 113 4.67 -17.16 -10.61
C ALA A 113 4.40 -18.62 -11.01
N TRP A 114 3.61 -19.33 -10.22
CA TRP A 114 3.10 -20.66 -10.56
C TRP A 114 1.74 -20.55 -11.21
N VAL A 115 1.46 -21.40 -12.20
CA VAL A 115 0.15 -21.43 -12.83
C VAL A 115 -0.54 -22.74 -12.51
N LEU A 116 -1.76 -22.64 -12.00
CA LEU A 116 -2.70 -23.74 -11.86
C LEU A 116 -3.82 -23.58 -12.89
N SER A 117 -4.00 -24.58 -13.75
CA SER A 117 -5.13 -24.64 -14.67
C SER A 117 -6.19 -25.59 -14.12
N ALA A 118 -7.35 -25.05 -13.73
CA ALA A 118 -8.50 -25.82 -13.24
C ALA A 118 -9.76 -25.41 -14.02
N ASP A 119 -10.82 -24.97 -13.34
CA ASP A 119 -12.02 -24.37 -13.94
C ASP A 119 -11.71 -23.04 -14.65
N GLN A 120 -10.72 -22.33 -14.13
CA GLN A 120 -10.06 -21.20 -14.77
C GLN A 120 -8.54 -21.28 -14.55
N VAL A 121 -7.81 -20.31 -15.09
CA VAL A 121 -6.37 -20.19 -14.87
C VAL A 121 -6.14 -19.33 -13.63
N TYR A 122 -5.37 -19.86 -12.69
CA TYR A 122 -4.95 -19.17 -11.48
C TYR A 122 -3.45 -18.92 -11.58
N VAL A 123 -3.05 -17.65 -11.53
CA VAL A 123 -1.65 -17.24 -11.45
C VAL A 123 -1.33 -16.97 -9.99
N ILE A 124 -0.47 -17.80 -9.41
CA ILE A 124 -0.07 -17.79 -8.01
C ILE A 124 1.29 -17.14 -7.90
N TYR A 125 1.33 -15.93 -7.38
CA TYR A 125 2.58 -15.24 -7.10
C TYR A 125 3.15 -15.73 -5.76
N PRO A 126 4.47 -15.94 -5.65
CA PRO A 126 5.11 -16.20 -4.37
C PRO A 126 4.73 -15.11 -3.39
N ALA A 127 4.64 -15.46 -2.12
CA ALA A 127 4.62 -14.46 -1.07
C ALA A 127 5.91 -13.64 -1.22
N THR A 128 5.80 -12.35 -1.55
CA THR A 128 6.90 -11.42 -1.31
C THR A 128 7.03 -11.35 0.21
N ASP A 129 8.09 -11.93 0.78
CA ASP A 129 8.64 -11.97 2.15
C ASP A 129 7.76 -11.78 3.42
N ASP A 130 6.45 -11.56 3.31
CA ASP A 130 5.80 -10.58 4.21
C ASP A 130 4.30 -10.84 4.46
N ALA A 131 3.74 -11.97 4.02
CA ALA A 131 2.32 -12.31 4.25
C ALA A 131 2.19 -13.71 4.90
N ILE A 132 2.54 -13.81 6.19
CA ILE A 132 2.31 -15.01 7.00
C ILE A 132 1.02 -14.80 7.79
N ASP A 133 0.07 -15.74 7.72
CA ASP A 133 -1.05 -15.79 8.67
C ASP A 133 -0.49 -16.00 10.09
N PRO A 134 -0.64 -15.03 11.02
CA PRO A 134 -0.08 -15.13 12.37
C PRO A 134 -0.67 -16.27 13.20
N ALA A 135 -1.85 -16.79 12.84
CA ALA A 135 -2.52 -17.87 13.55
C ALA A 135 -2.01 -19.26 13.15
N THR A 136 -1.44 -19.40 11.95
CA THR A 136 -1.10 -20.72 11.38
C THR A 136 0.34 -20.84 10.88
N GLY A 137 1.09 -19.75 10.77
CA GLY A 137 2.47 -19.76 10.23
C GLY A 137 2.51 -20.07 8.72
N LYS A 138 1.39 -19.88 8.03
CA LYS A 138 1.11 -20.32 6.66
C LYS A 138 1.30 -19.14 5.69
N GLY A 139 2.09 -19.32 4.62
CA GLY A 139 2.39 -18.24 3.67
C GLY A 139 1.20 -17.92 2.77
N ILE A 140 0.94 -16.64 2.54
CA ILE A 140 -0.16 -16.12 1.72
C ILE A 140 0.42 -15.53 0.43
N GLY A 141 0.39 -16.29 -0.66
CA GLY A 141 0.64 -15.78 -2.01
C GLY A 141 -0.56 -14.99 -2.55
N ILE A 142 -0.35 -14.07 -3.49
CA ILE A 142 -1.44 -13.42 -4.22
C ILE A 142 -1.88 -14.33 -5.38
N VAL A 143 -3.19 -14.46 -5.59
CA VAL A 143 -3.74 -15.18 -6.74
C VAL A 143 -4.48 -14.22 -7.67
N THR A 144 -4.09 -14.21 -8.94
CA THR A 144 -4.80 -13.50 -10.01
C THR A 144 -5.43 -14.46 -11.01
N ASP A 145 -6.39 -13.98 -11.80
CA ASP A 145 -6.83 -14.64 -13.01
C ASP A 145 -5.79 -14.50 -14.15
N ALA A 146 -6.11 -15.02 -15.35
CA ALA A 146 -5.25 -14.94 -16.55
C ALA A 146 -5.13 -13.52 -17.12
N GLU A 147 -6.02 -12.62 -16.71
CA GLU A 147 -6.07 -11.22 -17.08
C GLU A 147 -5.26 -10.35 -16.11
N GLY A 148 -4.80 -10.92 -15.00
CA GLY A 148 -4.01 -10.23 -13.96
C GLY A 148 -4.86 -9.57 -12.87
N ASN A 149 -6.18 -9.76 -12.87
CA ASN A 149 -7.04 -9.26 -11.80
C ASN A 149 -6.86 -10.11 -10.55
N LYS A 150 -6.70 -9.47 -9.39
CA LYS A 150 -6.62 -10.17 -8.12
C LYS A 150 -7.97 -10.81 -7.77
N ILE A 151 -7.98 -12.13 -7.64
CA ILE A 151 -9.19 -12.93 -7.36
C ILE A 151 -9.14 -13.61 -6.00
N GLY A 152 -7.97 -13.66 -5.35
CA GLY A 152 -7.85 -14.37 -4.10
C GLY A 152 -6.44 -14.44 -3.55
N TYR A 153 -6.25 -15.43 -2.68
CA TYR A 153 -5.01 -15.70 -1.98
C TYR A 153 -4.68 -17.19 -2.02
N PHE A 154 -3.40 -17.50 -2.00
CA PHE A 154 -2.92 -18.88 -1.90
C PHE A 154 -2.35 -19.13 -0.51
N VAL A 155 -2.95 -20.05 0.23
CA VAL A 155 -2.65 -20.33 1.63
C VAL A 155 -1.99 -21.70 1.75
N TYR A 156 -0.67 -21.76 1.97
CA TYR A 156 0.14 -23.00 1.94
C TYR A 156 1.04 -23.20 3.16
N ASP A 157 1.19 -24.45 3.58
CA ASP A 157 1.91 -24.79 4.82
C ASP A 157 3.41 -24.97 4.53
N ALA A 158 4.19 -25.32 5.55
CA ALA A 158 5.63 -25.52 5.40
C ALA A 158 6.00 -26.57 4.33
N SER A 159 5.07 -27.43 3.91
CA SER A 159 5.26 -28.41 2.83
C SER A 159 4.94 -27.86 1.42
N GLN A 160 4.59 -26.58 1.29
CA GLN A 160 4.16 -25.93 0.04
C GLN A 160 2.87 -26.50 -0.56
N VAL A 161 2.09 -27.21 0.26
CA VAL A 161 0.75 -27.68 -0.07
C VAL A 161 -0.28 -26.74 0.57
N GLY A 162 -1.28 -26.32 -0.20
CA GLY A 162 -2.16 -25.25 0.19
C GLY A 162 -3.54 -25.28 -0.45
N LYS A 163 -4.26 -24.19 -0.23
CA LYS A 163 -5.57 -23.93 -0.83
C LYS A 163 -5.62 -22.53 -1.40
N ILE A 164 -6.35 -22.36 -2.50
CA ILE A 164 -6.73 -21.06 -3.03
C ILE A 164 -8.04 -20.65 -2.36
N VAL A 165 -8.08 -19.43 -1.84
CA VAL A 165 -9.27 -18.81 -1.25
C VAL A 165 -9.61 -17.52 -1.99
N ASP A 166 -10.89 -17.15 -2.03
CA ASP A 166 -11.33 -15.88 -2.60
C ASP A 166 -10.91 -14.68 -1.72
N LEU A 167 -11.24 -13.47 -2.16
CA LEU A 167 -10.96 -12.23 -1.41
C LEU A 167 -11.64 -12.16 -0.03
N ASN A 168 -12.66 -12.99 0.21
CA ASN A 168 -13.39 -13.10 1.48
C ASN A 168 -12.94 -14.33 2.31
N ASN A 169 -11.84 -15.00 1.92
CA ASN A 169 -11.29 -16.19 2.56
C ASN A 169 -12.16 -17.47 2.43
N THR A 170 -13.04 -17.53 1.43
CA THR A 170 -13.81 -18.73 1.09
C THR A 170 -12.94 -19.66 0.23
N PRO A 171 -12.81 -20.96 0.55
CA PRO A 171 -12.07 -21.90 -0.29
C PRO A 171 -12.62 -21.97 -1.71
N ILE A 172 -11.73 -21.82 -2.70
CA ILE A 172 -11.99 -22.02 -4.13
C ILE A 172 -11.43 -23.38 -4.58
N ILE A 173 -10.16 -23.67 -4.25
CA ILE A 173 -9.50 -24.95 -4.57
C ILE A 173 -8.70 -25.41 -3.36
N ASP A 174 -8.86 -26.67 -2.97
CA ASP A 174 -8.09 -27.31 -1.90
C ASP A 174 -6.97 -28.22 -2.46
N ASN A 175 -5.98 -28.52 -1.63
CA ASN A 175 -4.88 -29.47 -1.90
C ASN A 175 -4.04 -29.14 -3.15
N VAL A 176 -3.72 -27.87 -3.36
CA VAL A 176 -2.78 -27.44 -4.40
C VAL A 176 -1.36 -27.63 -3.90
N ASP A 177 -0.59 -28.50 -4.54
CA ASP A 177 0.82 -28.72 -4.26
C ASP A 177 1.69 -27.86 -5.20
N MET A 178 2.29 -26.80 -4.68
CA MET A 178 3.11 -25.89 -5.49
C MET A 178 4.35 -26.56 -6.09
N THR A 179 4.87 -27.63 -5.49
CA THR A 179 6.06 -28.33 -6.00
C THR A 179 5.77 -29.06 -7.31
N THR A 180 4.48 -29.35 -7.57
CA THR A 180 4.01 -29.99 -8.80
C THR A 180 3.63 -28.99 -9.89
N LEU A 181 3.48 -27.70 -9.54
CA LEU A 181 3.11 -26.66 -10.48
C LEU A 181 4.33 -26.18 -11.26
N LYS A 182 4.12 -25.91 -12.55
CA LYS A 182 5.15 -25.28 -13.37
C LYS A 182 5.28 -23.81 -12.98
N ALA A 183 6.49 -23.40 -12.60
CA ALA A 183 6.84 -22.01 -12.44
C ALA A 183 7.08 -21.37 -13.81
N TYR A 184 6.54 -20.17 -13.99
CA TYR A 184 6.70 -19.34 -15.17
C TYR A 184 7.48 -18.10 -14.77
N ALA A 185 8.53 -17.79 -15.54
CA ALA A 185 9.23 -16.52 -15.40
C ALA A 185 8.31 -15.37 -15.82
N ALA A 186 8.61 -14.15 -15.35
CA ALA A 186 7.94 -12.94 -15.79
C ALA A 186 7.85 -12.91 -17.33
N ASN A 187 6.70 -12.46 -17.85
CA ASN A 187 6.43 -12.35 -19.29
C ASN A 187 6.29 -13.68 -20.07
N THR A 188 5.99 -14.80 -19.41
CA THR A 188 5.60 -16.01 -20.15
C THR A 188 4.12 -16.00 -20.50
N VAL A 189 3.77 -16.28 -21.76
CA VAL A 189 2.36 -16.45 -22.19
C VAL A 189 1.79 -17.69 -21.50
N VAL A 190 0.81 -17.48 -20.63
CA VAL A 190 0.11 -18.57 -19.95
C VAL A 190 -0.79 -19.30 -20.97
N PRO A 191 -0.75 -20.63 -21.05
CA PRO A 191 -1.61 -21.37 -21.96
C PRO A 191 -3.08 -21.13 -21.62
N SER A 192 -3.89 -20.77 -22.62
CA SER A 192 -5.34 -20.70 -22.49
C SER A 192 -5.90 -22.10 -22.18
N SER A 193 -6.95 -22.18 -21.37
CA SER A 193 -7.53 -23.39 -20.73
C SER A 193 -8.03 -24.52 -21.64
N SER A 194 -7.67 -24.57 -22.91
CA SER A 194 -8.19 -25.55 -23.88
C SER A 194 -7.39 -26.85 -24.01
N SER A 195 -6.55 -27.22 -23.02
CA SER A 195 -5.89 -28.54 -23.05
C SER A 195 -5.52 -29.07 -21.65
N ALA A 196 -6.52 -29.61 -20.95
CA ALA A 196 -6.31 -30.51 -19.83
C ALA A 196 -6.90 -31.89 -20.14
N ALA A 197 -6.07 -32.93 -20.11
CA ALA A 197 -6.49 -34.33 -20.12
C ALA A 197 -6.76 -34.80 -18.67
N PRO A 198 -7.57 -35.85 -18.45
CA PRO A 198 -8.39 -36.00 -17.25
C PRO A 198 -7.68 -36.75 -16.11
N VAL A 199 -8.07 -36.43 -14.87
CA VAL A 199 -7.84 -37.29 -13.70
C VAL A 199 -9.18 -37.61 -13.05
N GLN A 200 -9.26 -38.84 -12.56
CA GLN A 200 -10.43 -39.71 -12.54
C GLN A 200 -11.43 -39.46 -11.40
N GLU A 201 -12.71 -39.58 -11.75
CA GLU A 201 -13.80 -39.89 -10.83
C GLU A 201 -13.65 -41.31 -10.25
N LYS A 202 -14.00 -41.46 -8.97
CA LYS A 202 -14.61 -42.69 -8.48
C LYS A 202 -15.79 -42.37 -7.56
N SER A 203 -16.97 -42.62 -8.11
CA SER A 203 -18.28 -42.60 -7.44
C SER A 203 -18.59 -43.94 -6.78
N SER A 204 -19.32 -43.93 -5.66
CA SER A 204 -20.36 -44.93 -5.29
C SER A 204 -21.23 -44.30 -4.18
N SER A 205 -22.43 -43.75 -4.45
CA SER A 205 -23.75 -44.42 -4.45
C SER A 205 -24.22 -44.84 -3.04
N SER A 206 -25.42 -44.53 -2.52
CA SER A 206 -26.74 -44.58 -3.19
C SER A 206 -27.92 -44.21 -2.24
N VAL A 207 -29.00 -43.63 -2.81
CA VAL A 207 -30.47 -43.65 -2.49
C VAL A 207 -30.96 -43.18 -1.08
N ALA A 208 -32.09 -42.49 -0.87
CA ALA A 208 -33.31 -42.29 -1.66
C ALA A 208 -34.14 -41.05 -1.24
N GLN A 209 -34.75 -40.43 -2.26
CA GLN A 209 -36.04 -39.71 -2.35
C GLN A 209 -36.85 -39.39 -1.07
N GLN A 210 -37.32 -38.15 -0.92
CA GLN A 210 -38.69 -37.74 -1.29
C GLN A 210 -38.93 -36.22 -1.12
N ALA A 211 -39.91 -35.73 -1.88
CA ALA A 211 -40.18 -34.34 -2.20
C ALA A 211 -41.37 -33.75 -1.40
N LYS A 212 -41.46 -32.40 -1.43
CA LYS A 212 -42.68 -31.54 -1.29
C LYS A 212 -43.35 -31.59 0.10
N SER A 213 -43.95 -30.55 0.67
CA SER A 213 -44.51 -29.29 0.17
C SER A 213 -45.01 -28.45 1.38
N SER A 214 -45.08 -27.12 1.19
CA SER A 214 -46.13 -26.18 1.64
C SER A 214 -46.45 -25.89 3.13
N SER A 215 -46.40 -24.57 3.44
CA SER A 215 -47.37 -23.72 4.17
C SER A 215 -47.72 -24.09 5.63
N SER A 216 -48.06 -23.19 6.56
CA SER A 216 -48.68 -21.87 6.55
C SER A 216 -48.60 -21.26 7.98
N THR A 217 -48.71 -19.92 8.10
CA THR A 217 -49.38 -19.09 9.15
C THR A 217 -49.33 -19.52 10.64
N THR A 218 -49.12 -18.66 11.65
CA THR A 218 -49.72 -17.36 11.98
C THR A 218 -48.98 -16.86 13.25
N GLN A 219 -48.49 -15.62 13.31
CA GLN A 219 -49.11 -14.47 14.00
C GLN A 219 -49.12 -14.57 15.55
N GLN A 220 -48.35 -13.71 16.22
CA GLN A 220 -48.90 -12.84 17.27
C GLN A 220 -48.01 -11.64 17.58
N THR A 221 -48.69 -10.50 17.64
CA THR A 221 -48.37 -9.10 17.88
C THR A 221 -48.20 -8.73 19.36
N ALA A 222 -47.44 -7.65 19.62
CA ALA A 222 -47.75 -6.50 20.49
C ALA A 222 -46.43 -5.90 21.07
N THR A 223 -45.95 -4.72 20.62
CA THR A 223 -46.15 -3.36 21.23
C THR A 223 -45.81 -3.30 22.73
N SER A 224 -45.09 -2.34 23.31
CA SER A 224 -44.44 -1.07 22.93
C SER A 224 -43.92 -0.48 24.26
N SER A 225 -42.82 0.30 24.29
CA SER A 225 -42.76 1.61 24.99
C SER A 225 -41.33 2.16 25.12
N SER A 226 -41.30 3.48 24.94
CA SER A 226 -40.22 4.45 24.97
C SER A 226 -39.57 4.69 26.33
N SER A 227 -38.33 5.19 26.35
CA SER A 227 -37.88 6.25 27.26
C SER A 227 -36.60 6.92 26.74
N ALA A 228 -36.69 8.21 26.47
CA ALA A 228 -35.58 9.10 26.14
C ALA A 228 -35.02 9.73 27.42
N GLN A 229 -33.69 9.85 27.52
CA GLN A 229 -33.05 10.80 28.44
C GLN A 229 -31.86 11.49 27.77
N GLN A 230 -31.96 12.82 27.69
CA GLN A 230 -30.93 13.77 27.33
C GLN A 230 -29.91 13.88 28.48
N ALA A 231 -28.61 13.85 28.16
CA ALA A 231 -27.55 14.26 29.07
C ALA A 231 -26.84 15.51 28.52
N LYS A 232 -26.67 16.46 29.43
CA LYS A 232 -26.37 17.88 29.27
C LYS A 232 -24.86 18.10 29.42
N SER A 233 -24.28 18.85 28.50
CA SER A 233 -22.87 19.27 28.51
C SER A 233 -22.57 20.21 29.67
N SER A 234 -21.46 19.98 30.38
CA SER A 234 -20.88 20.92 31.32
C SER A 234 -19.39 21.12 31.01
N SER A 235 -19.09 22.26 30.40
CA SER A 235 -17.74 22.79 30.16
C SER A 235 -17.23 23.47 31.43
N SER A 236 -16.18 22.94 32.06
CA SER A 236 -15.39 23.68 33.06
C SER A 236 -14.22 24.39 32.37
N ALA A 237 -14.36 25.71 32.24
CA ALA A 237 -13.29 26.62 31.87
C ALA A 237 -12.20 26.67 32.96
N GLY A 238 -10.94 26.65 32.56
CA GLY A 238 -9.79 26.72 33.45
C GLY A 238 -8.56 27.32 32.76
N ASN A 239 -8.33 28.60 33.06
CA ASN A 239 -7.08 29.37 33.08
C ASN A 239 -6.33 29.72 31.79
N GLY A 240 -6.35 31.03 31.49
CA GLY A 240 -5.59 31.68 30.43
C GLY A 240 -4.09 31.74 30.72
N GLY A 241 -3.32 31.13 29.83
CA GLY A 241 -1.98 31.56 29.47
C GLY A 241 -2.06 32.28 28.12
N SER A 242 -1.31 33.37 27.98
CA SER A 242 -1.11 34.08 26.71
C SER A 242 -0.76 33.09 25.58
N THR A 243 -1.74 32.74 24.74
CA THR A 243 -1.54 31.91 23.55
C THR A 243 -0.85 32.75 22.50
N GLU A 244 0.48 32.70 22.47
CA GLU A 244 1.22 33.11 21.28
C GLU A 244 0.62 32.36 20.08
N ALA A 245 0.19 33.13 19.07
CA ALA A 245 -0.38 32.56 17.86
C ALA A 245 0.70 31.70 17.17
N TYR A 246 0.37 30.44 16.87
CA TYR A 246 1.30 29.57 16.15
C TYR A 246 1.55 30.15 14.76
N THR A 247 2.83 30.35 14.42
CA THR A 247 3.24 30.85 13.10
C THR A 247 3.71 29.68 12.24
N ILE A 248 3.01 29.42 11.14
CA ILE A 248 3.43 28.43 10.15
C ILE A 248 4.63 28.98 9.38
N LYS A 249 5.76 28.28 9.43
CA LYS A 249 7.00 28.67 8.75
C LYS A 249 7.13 27.93 7.42
N TYR A 250 6.77 28.59 6.33
CA TYR A 250 6.90 28.01 4.98
C TYR A 250 8.36 27.96 4.53
N VAL A 251 8.74 26.85 3.90
CA VAL A 251 10.08 26.70 3.32
C VAL A 251 10.13 27.47 2.00
N SER A 252 11.10 28.39 1.87
CA SER A 252 11.30 29.12 0.61
C SER A 252 11.68 28.16 -0.52
N GLY A 253 10.93 28.19 -1.62
CA GLY A 253 11.09 27.24 -2.73
C GLY A 253 10.66 25.81 -2.40
N GLY A 254 10.04 25.59 -1.25
CA GLY A 254 9.52 24.29 -0.83
C GLY A 254 8.41 23.79 -1.74
N LYS A 255 8.22 22.47 -1.79
CA LYS A 255 7.24 21.86 -2.69
C LYS A 255 5.82 22.31 -2.33
N SER A 256 5.00 22.55 -3.35
CA SER A 256 3.62 22.99 -3.19
C SER A 256 2.74 22.49 -4.30
N GLY A 257 1.44 22.37 -4.05
CA GLY A 257 0.46 21.99 -5.05
C GLY A 257 -0.94 21.85 -4.48
N SER A 258 -1.77 21.11 -5.18
CA SER A 258 -3.14 20.78 -4.77
C SER A 258 -3.35 19.28 -4.81
N GLY A 259 -4.31 18.79 -4.05
CA GLY A 259 -4.67 17.37 -4.02
C GLY A 259 -5.75 17.09 -2.98
N TRP A 260 -5.68 15.91 -2.36
CA TRP A 260 -6.67 15.47 -1.37
C TRP A 260 -6.03 14.63 -0.29
N ALA A 261 -6.65 14.68 0.89
CA ALA A 261 -6.30 13.78 1.96
C ALA A 261 -7.15 12.51 1.86
N THR A 262 -6.57 11.36 2.16
CA THR A 262 -7.33 10.19 2.63
C THR A 262 -7.01 9.95 4.11
N ARG A 263 -7.38 8.77 4.63
CA ARG A 263 -7.18 8.37 6.02
C ARG A 263 -6.81 6.90 6.04
N TYR A 264 -5.87 6.53 6.88
CA TYR A 264 -5.51 5.14 7.10
C TYR A 264 -4.91 4.93 8.48
N TRP A 265 -4.92 3.69 8.95
CA TRP A 265 -4.10 3.21 10.05
C TRP A 265 -4.03 1.68 9.95
N ASP A 266 -2.91 1.18 9.43
CA ASP A 266 -2.65 -0.24 9.19
C ASP A 266 -1.84 -0.90 10.31
N CYS A 267 -1.37 -0.09 11.27
CA CYS A 267 -0.46 -0.45 12.35
C CYS A 267 0.94 -0.90 11.91
N CYS A 268 1.25 -0.93 10.62
CA CYS A 268 2.52 -1.38 10.09
C CYS A 268 3.68 -0.47 10.53
N LYS A 269 4.90 -0.99 10.44
CA LYS A 269 6.10 -0.17 10.61
C LYS A 269 6.13 0.85 9.46
N PRO A 270 6.17 2.16 9.75
CA PRO A 270 6.25 3.16 8.70
C PRO A 270 7.54 3.01 7.88
N HIS A 271 7.50 3.29 6.58
CA HIS A 271 8.67 3.24 5.70
C HIS A 271 9.85 4.05 6.26
N CYS A 272 9.60 5.22 6.84
CA CYS A 272 10.66 6.08 7.38
C CYS A 272 11.24 5.58 8.70
N ALA A 273 10.79 4.44 9.23
CA ALA A 273 11.36 3.83 10.44
C ALA A 273 12.49 2.83 10.12
N TRP A 274 12.73 2.55 8.84
CA TRP A 274 13.87 1.76 8.37
C TRP A 274 15.12 2.62 8.26
N SER A 275 16.30 2.03 8.50
CA SER A 275 17.55 2.74 8.22
C SER A 275 17.73 2.97 6.72
N GLY A 276 18.47 4.02 6.38
CA GLY A 276 18.87 4.30 4.98
C GLY A 276 17.76 4.81 4.05
N LYS A 277 16.58 5.23 4.56
CA LYS A 277 15.47 5.76 3.74
C LYS A 277 15.54 7.27 3.45
N GLY A 278 16.68 7.90 3.69
CA GLY A 278 16.85 9.35 3.55
C GLY A 278 16.12 10.15 4.64
N GLY A 279 16.38 11.46 4.68
CA GLY A 279 15.73 12.35 5.64
C GLY A 279 15.88 11.97 7.12
N LYS A 280 14.89 12.38 7.94
CA LYS A 280 14.82 11.99 9.36
C LYS A 280 14.14 10.63 9.49
N MET A 281 14.62 9.80 10.40
CA MET A 281 14.02 8.50 10.72
C MET A 281 12.92 8.66 11.77
N THR A 282 11.77 8.01 11.56
CA THR A 282 10.68 7.96 12.54
C THR A 282 10.83 6.76 13.48
N LYS A 283 10.28 6.82 14.68
CA LYS A 283 10.26 5.71 15.65
C LYS A 283 9.33 4.60 15.17
N GLY A 284 9.76 3.36 15.40
CA GLY A 284 8.89 2.18 15.42
C GLY A 284 8.63 1.70 16.85
N CYS A 285 7.45 1.16 17.11
CA CYS A 285 7.05 0.66 18.43
C CYS A 285 6.44 -0.74 18.36
N ASP A 286 6.46 -1.44 19.49
CA ASP A 286 5.65 -2.65 19.66
C ASP A 286 4.15 -2.32 19.81
N ALA A 287 3.30 -3.35 19.83
CA ALA A 287 1.85 -3.19 19.98
C ALA A 287 1.42 -2.63 21.36
N SER A 288 2.32 -2.59 22.35
CA SER A 288 2.09 -1.92 23.64
C SER A 288 2.48 -0.44 23.60
N GLY A 289 3.02 0.05 22.48
CA GLY A 289 3.49 1.41 22.29
C GLY A 289 4.90 1.66 22.82
N ASN A 290 5.68 0.62 23.15
CA ASN A 290 7.07 0.79 23.55
C ASN A 290 7.95 0.96 22.32
N LYS A 291 8.82 1.96 22.34
CA LYS A 291 9.80 2.17 21.26
C LYS A 291 10.71 0.96 21.12
N ILE A 292 10.88 0.50 19.88
CA ILE A 292 11.89 -0.48 19.50
C ILE A 292 13.15 0.28 19.05
N ASN A 293 14.30 -0.06 19.64
CA ASN A 293 15.59 0.59 19.34
C ASN A 293 16.39 -0.12 18.23
N ASP A 294 15.77 -1.08 17.55
CA ASP A 294 16.32 -1.75 16.39
C ASP A 294 15.62 -1.23 15.12
N SER A 295 16.34 -0.47 14.29
CA SER A 295 15.82 0.09 13.04
C SER A 295 15.57 -0.99 11.98
N GLU A 296 16.11 -2.19 12.14
CA GLU A 296 15.92 -3.33 11.24
C GLU A 296 14.87 -4.32 11.76
N ALA A 297 14.26 -4.04 12.92
CA ALA A 297 13.19 -4.86 13.46
C ALA A 297 12.07 -5.03 12.43
N THR A 298 11.72 -6.29 12.17
CA THR A 298 10.70 -6.65 11.18
C THR A 298 9.36 -6.00 11.54
N SER A 299 8.70 -5.48 10.50
CA SER A 299 7.38 -4.88 10.62
C SER A 299 6.35 -5.91 11.11
N MET A 300 5.38 -5.47 11.89
CA MET A 300 4.32 -6.34 12.40
C MET A 300 3.33 -6.79 11.34
N CYS A 301 3.25 -6.06 10.22
CA CYS A 301 2.53 -6.49 9.02
C CYS A 301 3.26 -7.62 8.28
N ASN A 302 4.49 -7.92 8.70
CA ASN A 302 5.41 -8.85 8.10
C ASN A 302 5.89 -9.90 9.11
N GLY A 303 5.02 -10.26 10.05
CA GLY A 303 5.31 -11.26 11.08
C GLY A 303 6.15 -10.78 12.28
N GLY A 304 6.80 -9.62 12.18
CA GLY A 304 7.60 -9.02 13.24
C GLY A 304 6.79 -8.35 14.35
N ASN A 305 7.42 -7.47 15.12
CA ASN A 305 6.79 -6.76 16.24
C ASN A 305 6.84 -5.23 16.11
N SER A 306 7.51 -4.67 15.10
CA SER A 306 7.63 -3.22 14.94
C SER A 306 6.48 -2.63 14.14
N GLY A 307 5.90 -1.53 14.61
CA GLY A 307 4.76 -0.87 14.00
C GLY A 307 4.77 0.63 14.24
N THR A 308 3.69 1.28 13.83
CA THR A 308 3.41 2.69 14.12
C THR A 308 3.26 2.89 15.64
N CYS A 309 3.88 3.94 16.18
CA CYS A 309 3.77 4.24 17.61
C CYS A 309 2.42 4.86 17.97
N LEU A 310 1.86 4.46 19.12
CA LEU A 310 0.55 4.95 19.60
C LEU A 310 0.50 6.46 19.89
N ASP A 311 1.64 7.12 20.00
CA ASP A 311 1.73 8.57 20.19
C ASP A 311 1.88 9.35 18.87
N GLN A 312 2.00 8.67 17.73
CA GLN A 312 2.00 9.21 16.36
C GLN A 312 0.57 9.38 15.81
N ILE A 313 -0.36 9.73 16.70
CA ILE A 313 -1.74 10.09 16.36
C ILE A 313 -1.84 11.58 15.99
N PRO A 314 -2.93 11.99 15.30
CA PRO A 314 -3.23 13.39 15.10
C PRO A 314 -3.42 14.16 16.41
N GLN A 315 -3.02 15.42 16.42
CA GLN A 315 -3.08 16.31 17.59
C GLN A 315 -3.76 17.62 17.23
N VAL A 316 -4.81 17.97 17.96
CA VAL A 316 -5.49 19.26 17.82
C VAL A 316 -4.69 20.33 18.55
N TYR A 317 -4.29 21.39 17.85
CA TYR A 317 -3.68 22.56 18.49
C TYR A 317 -4.76 23.60 18.86
N ASN A 318 -5.65 23.90 17.92
CA ASN A 318 -6.84 24.72 18.10
C ASN A 318 -7.89 24.41 17.03
N ASP A 319 -8.98 25.17 16.98
CA ASP A 319 -10.09 24.93 16.04
C ASP A 319 -9.70 25.00 14.55
N THR A 320 -8.61 25.70 14.23
CA THR A 320 -8.15 25.96 12.85
C THR A 320 -6.83 25.26 12.49
N LEU A 321 -6.09 24.75 13.48
CA LEU A 321 -4.79 24.12 13.27
C LEU A 321 -4.69 22.78 14.01
N ALA A 322 -4.20 21.77 13.31
CA ALA A 322 -3.83 20.48 13.87
C ALA A 322 -2.53 19.96 13.26
N PHE A 323 -1.98 18.92 13.89
CA PHE A 323 -0.78 18.22 13.45
C PHE A 323 -1.08 16.74 13.24
N ALA A 324 -0.46 16.09 12.25
CA ALA A 324 -0.59 14.65 12.06
C ALA A 324 0.64 14.03 11.40
N PHE A 325 0.65 12.71 11.34
CA PHE A 325 1.58 11.92 10.55
C PHE A 325 0.87 11.48 9.27
N ALA A 326 1.61 11.26 8.18
CA ALA A 326 1.00 10.87 6.91
C ALA A 326 1.93 9.98 6.07
N ALA A 327 1.31 9.16 5.22
CA ALA A 327 1.96 8.65 4.03
C ALA A 327 1.86 9.68 2.90
N VAL A 328 2.98 9.95 2.24
CA VAL A 328 3.09 10.99 1.20
C VAL A 328 3.75 10.40 -0.04
N PRO A 329 3.28 10.72 -1.26
CA PRO A 329 3.93 10.26 -2.49
C PRO A 329 5.32 10.88 -2.62
N GLY A 330 6.30 10.09 -3.03
CA GLY A 330 7.64 10.60 -3.36
C GLY A 330 7.59 11.76 -4.38
N SER A 331 6.64 11.71 -5.32
CA SER A 331 6.43 12.76 -6.34
C SER A 331 5.95 14.11 -5.78
N ALA A 332 5.34 14.17 -4.59
CA ALA A 332 5.04 15.43 -3.91
C ALA A 332 6.25 16.02 -3.16
N GLY A 333 7.45 15.49 -3.39
CA GLY A 333 8.64 15.78 -2.61
C GLY A 333 8.67 15.03 -1.27
N GLY A 334 7.92 13.93 -1.16
CA GLY A 334 7.89 13.05 -0.01
C GLY A 334 9.27 12.45 0.25
N GLU A 335 10.01 13.09 1.14
CA GLU A 335 11.20 12.54 1.79
C GLU A 335 10.86 12.38 3.27
N CYS A 336 11.39 11.34 3.89
CA CYS A 336 11.16 11.05 5.29
C CYS A 336 11.46 12.25 6.20
N GLY A 337 10.48 12.63 7.01
CA GLY A 337 10.61 13.72 7.97
C GLY A 337 10.48 15.13 7.38
N LYS A 338 10.02 15.29 6.13
CA LYS A 338 9.54 16.57 5.61
C LYS A 338 8.12 16.88 6.09
N CYS A 339 7.80 18.16 6.22
CA CYS A 339 6.49 18.60 6.68
C CYS A 339 5.78 19.47 5.65
N PHE A 340 4.45 19.34 5.63
CA PHE A 340 3.58 20.05 4.70
C PHE A 340 2.39 20.64 5.45
N ASP A 341 2.06 21.89 5.17
CA ASP A 341 0.81 22.51 5.57
C ASP A 341 -0.26 22.19 4.53
N LEU A 342 -1.28 21.45 4.94
CA LEU A 342 -2.47 21.15 4.14
C LEU A 342 -3.57 22.15 4.51
N GLN A 343 -3.79 23.14 3.65
CA GLN A 343 -4.90 24.07 3.79
C GLN A 343 -6.14 23.49 3.06
N PHE A 344 -7.15 23.10 3.82
CA PHE A 344 -8.36 22.50 3.26
C PHE A 344 -9.23 23.53 2.52
N THR A 345 -9.77 23.12 1.39
CA THR A 345 -10.56 23.99 0.50
C THR A 345 -12.05 24.06 0.87
N GLY A 346 -12.51 23.13 1.71
CA GLY A 346 -13.92 22.94 2.04
C GLY A 346 -14.68 22.02 1.06
N LYS A 347 -14.01 21.41 0.09
CA LYS A 347 -14.54 20.46 -0.89
C LYS A 347 -13.90 19.08 -0.71
N GLY A 348 -14.50 18.03 -1.23
CA GLY A 348 -13.94 16.66 -1.21
C GLY A 348 -13.68 16.10 -2.61
N LYS A 349 -12.83 15.07 -2.70
CA LYS A 349 -12.44 14.44 -3.99
C LYS A 349 -13.63 13.75 -4.67
N TYR A 350 -14.41 12.99 -3.92
CA TYR A 350 -15.51 12.17 -4.47
C TYR A 350 -16.90 12.77 -4.25
N ALA A 351 -17.05 13.57 -3.19
CA ALA A 351 -18.29 14.25 -2.84
C ALA A 351 -17.98 15.55 -2.08
N THR A 352 -18.95 16.46 -2.02
CA THR A 352 -18.87 17.66 -1.17
C THR A 352 -20.13 17.77 -0.33
N ASP A 353 -19.96 17.94 0.98
CA ASP A 353 -21.03 18.03 1.97
C ASP A 353 -20.75 19.12 3.03
N ASN A 354 -21.67 19.26 3.99
CA ASN A 354 -21.55 20.24 5.07
C ASN A 354 -20.43 19.93 6.08
N ASN A 355 -19.93 18.70 6.16
CA ASN A 355 -18.79 18.35 7.01
C ASN A 355 -17.49 18.84 6.37
N LEU A 356 -17.33 18.61 5.06
CA LEU A 356 -16.24 19.13 4.25
C LEU A 356 -16.20 20.65 4.27
N ALA A 357 -17.35 21.32 4.11
CA ALA A 357 -17.43 22.78 4.12
C ALA A 357 -16.87 23.41 5.42
N LYS A 358 -17.01 22.73 6.57
CA LYS A 358 -16.49 23.17 7.87
C LYS A 358 -14.97 23.08 7.99
N LEU A 359 -14.29 22.42 7.05
CA LEU A 359 -12.83 22.38 7.00
C LEU A 359 -12.22 23.52 6.22
N LYS A 360 -13.01 24.32 5.50
CA LYS A 360 -12.48 25.42 4.68
C LYS A 360 -11.54 26.32 5.49
N ASN A 361 -10.35 26.54 4.96
CA ASN A 361 -9.26 27.34 5.56
C ASN A 361 -8.68 26.78 6.87
N LYS A 362 -9.07 25.58 7.32
CA LYS A 362 -8.33 24.89 8.37
C LYS A 362 -7.02 24.35 7.81
N HIS A 363 -6.01 24.34 8.67
CA HIS A 363 -4.65 23.90 8.37
C HIS A 363 -4.36 22.60 9.12
N LEU A 364 -3.88 21.59 8.41
CA LEU A 364 -3.34 20.37 8.97
C LEU A 364 -1.87 20.27 8.58
N ILE A 365 -0.96 20.45 9.54
CA ILE A 365 0.46 20.27 9.28
C ILE A 365 0.80 18.80 9.47
N VAL A 366 1.32 18.16 8.42
CA VAL A 366 1.68 16.75 8.43
C VAL A 366 3.18 16.58 8.36
N ILE A 367 3.70 15.49 8.96
CA ILE A 367 5.07 15.02 8.73
C ILE A 367 5.03 13.68 7.97
N ALA A 368 5.86 13.57 6.93
CA ALA A 368 5.98 12.35 6.14
C ALA A 368 6.73 11.27 6.94
N SER A 369 5.98 10.33 7.51
CA SER A 369 6.51 9.15 8.23
C SER A 369 6.45 7.88 7.40
N ASN A 370 5.69 7.89 6.31
CA ASN A 370 5.62 6.79 5.36
C ASN A 370 5.69 7.35 3.93
N ILE A 371 6.30 6.60 3.02
CA ILE A 371 6.28 6.89 1.60
C ILE A 371 5.42 5.81 0.95
N GLY A 372 4.23 6.17 0.49
CA GLY A 372 3.37 5.25 -0.23
C GLY A 372 3.80 5.18 -1.69
N TYR A 373 3.88 3.98 -2.24
CA TYR A 373 4.12 3.77 -3.67
C TYR A 373 2.82 3.71 -4.48
N ASP A 374 1.68 3.64 -3.79
CA ASP A 374 0.29 3.56 -4.24
C ASP A 374 -0.48 4.88 -4.12
N VAL A 375 0.15 5.94 -3.58
CA VAL A 375 -0.46 7.25 -3.43
C VAL A 375 -0.27 8.09 -4.69
N GLU A 376 -1.38 8.60 -5.22
CA GLU A 376 -1.40 9.45 -6.42
C GLU A 376 -0.74 10.81 -6.15
N GLN A 377 -0.34 11.52 -7.19
CA GLN A 377 0.26 12.86 -7.04
C GLN A 377 -0.69 13.82 -6.30
N GLY A 378 -0.19 14.41 -5.21
CA GLY A 378 -0.96 15.33 -4.37
C GLY A 378 -1.87 14.64 -3.32
N GLN A 379 -1.88 13.31 -3.26
CA GLN A 379 -2.55 12.55 -2.20
C GLN A 379 -1.76 12.59 -0.89
N PHE A 380 -2.44 12.80 0.24
CA PHE A 380 -1.84 12.66 1.57
C PHE A 380 -2.68 11.71 2.42
N ASP A 381 -2.15 10.54 2.76
CA ASP A 381 -2.88 9.56 3.57
C ASP A 381 -2.61 9.83 5.04
N ILE A 382 -3.57 10.47 5.70
CA ILE A 382 -3.41 10.90 7.09
C ILE A 382 -3.53 9.70 8.02
N MET A 383 -2.56 9.54 8.90
CA MET A 383 -2.56 8.47 9.90
C MET A 383 -3.61 8.78 10.97
N ILE A 384 -4.72 8.04 10.95
CA ILE A 384 -5.86 8.20 11.85
C ILE A 384 -6.34 6.81 12.29
N PRO A 385 -6.24 6.44 13.58
CA PRO A 385 -6.80 5.19 14.09
C PRO A 385 -8.27 5.02 13.68
N GLY A 386 -8.61 3.85 13.13
CA GLY A 386 -9.95 3.57 12.58
C GLY A 386 -10.21 4.20 11.21
N GLY A 387 -9.18 4.74 10.55
CA GLY A 387 -9.24 5.29 9.19
C GLY A 387 -9.31 4.22 8.08
N GLY A 388 -9.14 2.95 8.42
CA GLY A 388 -9.06 1.83 7.49
C GLY A 388 -7.63 1.31 7.39
N VAL A 389 -7.49 -0.01 7.34
CA VAL A 389 -6.18 -0.68 7.30
C VAL A 389 -5.60 -0.68 5.88
N GLY A 390 -6.45 -0.58 4.85
CA GLY A 390 -6.01 -0.60 3.46
C GLY A 390 -5.48 -1.96 3.04
N ILE A 391 -4.36 -1.98 2.33
CA ILE A 391 -3.77 -3.19 1.74
C ILE A 391 -3.23 -4.12 2.83
N TYR A 392 -2.63 -3.56 3.88
CA TYR A 392 -1.98 -4.31 4.96
C TYR A 392 -2.78 -4.20 6.26
N ASN A 393 -2.63 -5.17 7.16
CA ASN A 393 -3.31 -5.13 8.46
C ASN A 393 -2.47 -5.76 9.58
N GLY A 394 -1.67 -4.93 10.25
CA GLY A 394 -0.95 -5.29 11.47
C GLY A 394 -1.75 -5.06 12.74
N CYS A 395 -2.96 -4.47 12.62
CA CYS A 395 -3.74 -4.03 13.78
C CYS A 395 -4.34 -5.17 14.61
N SER A 396 -4.35 -6.40 14.09
CA SER A 396 -4.76 -7.60 14.83
C SER A 396 -3.94 -7.86 16.11
N ARG A 397 -2.73 -7.27 16.21
CA ARG A 397 -1.87 -7.37 17.39
C ARG A 397 -2.23 -6.39 18.50
N PHE A 398 -3.09 -5.41 18.21
CA PHE A 398 -3.59 -4.48 19.20
C PHE A 398 -4.89 -5.04 19.78
N ASN A 399 -5.09 -4.84 21.08
CA ASN A 399 -6.34 -5.22 21.75
C ASN A 399 -7.45 -4.20 21.47
N TRP A 400 -7.67 -3.90 20.20
CA TRP A 400 -8.68 -2.98 19.71
C TRP A 400 -9.91 -3.76 19.22
N GLY A 401 -11.07 -3.10 19.26
CA GLY A 401 -12.28 -3.59 18.62
C GLY A 401 -12.23 -3.45 17.09
N PRO A 402 -13.37 -3.67 16.40
CA PRO A 402 -13.46 -3.59 14.95
C PRO A 402 -12.92 -2.26 14.40
N GLN A 403 -12.14 -2.31 13.33
CA GLN A 403 -11.52 -1.12 12.72
C GLN A 403 -12.33 -0.52 11.55
N GLY A 404 -13.49 -1.12 11.26
CA GLY A 404 -14.40 -0.69 10.21
C GLY A 404 -14.11 -1.34 8.86
N ALA A 405 -14.55 -0.67 7.78
CA ALA A 405 -14.27 -1.11 6.41
C ALA A 405 -12.77 -1.13 6.12
N GLN A 406 -12.31 -2.05 5.27
CA GLN A 406 -10.90 -2.16 4.88
C GLN A 406 -10.33 -0.82 4.39
N TYR A 407 -11.05 -0.17 3.47
CA TYR A 407 -10.74 1.18 3.01
C TYR A 407 -11.75 2.17 3.61
N GLY A 408 -11.25 3.25 4.21
CA GLY A 408 -12.07 4.31 4.80
C GLY A 408 -12.60 4.03 6.21
N GLY A 409 -12.43 2.81 6.73
CA GLY A 409 -12.55 2.47 8.14
C GLY A 409 -13.93 2.70 8.75
N LEU A 410 -13.93 3.14 10.01
CA LEU A 410 -15.15 3.39 10.78
C LEU A 410 -16.03 4.47 10.16
N LEU A 411 -15.42 5.47 9.50
CA LEU A 411 -16.19 6.52 8.84
C LEU A 411 -16.96 5.97 7.64
N SER A 412 -16.38 5.07 6.84
CA SER A 412 -17.07 4.52 5.67
C SER A 412 -18.20 3.54 6.02
N GLU A 413 -18.09 2.83 7.16
CA GLU A 413 -19.24 2.14 7.73
C GLU A 413 -20.34 3.13 8.14
N CYS A 414 -19.98 4.22 8.83
CA CYS A 414 -20.94 5.24 9.23
C CYS A 414 -21.63 5.93 8.04
N GLU A 415 -20.89 6.20 6.96
CA GLU A 415 -21.43 6.71 5.70
C GLU A 415 -22.52 5.77 5.18
N THR A 416 -22.25 4.47 5.13
CA THR A 416 -23.20 3.46 4.66
C THR A 416 -24.38 3.28 5.61
N GLU A 417 -24.14 3.10 6.92
CA GLU A 417 -25.17 2.86 7.95
C GLU A 417 -26.14 4.04 8.09
N THR A 418 -25.67 5.26 7.82
CA THR A 418 -26.50 6.46 7.87
C THR A 418 -27.12 6.83 6.52
N ASN A 419 -27.01 5.95 5.52
CA ASN A 419 -27.46 6.17 4.15
C ASN A 419 -26.94 7.51 3.58
N TYR A 420 -25.64 7.72 3.73
CA TYR A 420 -24.89 8.88 3.28
C TYR A 420 -25.44 10.24 3.78
N THR A 421 -26.05 10.23 4.97
CA THR A 421 -26.56 11.46 5.61
C THR A 421 -25.47 12.12 6.46
N ALA A 422 -24.71 13.05 5.86
CA ALA A 422 -23.53 13.67 6.47
C ALA A 422 -23.71 14.22 7.90
N SER A 423 -24.89 14.74 8.24
CA SER A 423 -25.18 15.25 9.59
C SER A 423 -25.16 14.18 10.70
N LYS A 424 -25.23 12.89 10.34
CA LYS A 424 -25.20 11.75 11.27
C LYS A 424 -23.82 11.11 11.40
N TYR A 425 -22.87 11.42 10.50
CA TYR A 425 -21.56 10.78 10.47
C TYR A 425 -20.80 10.98 11.78
N LYS A 426 -20.78 12.21 12.29
CA LYS A 426 -20.07 12.54 13.53
C LYS A 426 -20.55 11.71 14.72
N SER A 427 -21.85 11.66 14.97
CA SER A 427 -22.39 10.87 16.09
C SER A 427 -22.13 9.37 15.95
N CYS A 428 -22.26 8.84 14.72
CA CYS A 428 -21.94 7.44 14.46
C CYS A 428 -20.45 7.16 14.70
N LEU A 429 -19.56 7.98 14.14
CA LEU A 429 -18.12 7.80 14.22
C LEU A 429 -17.63 7.95 15.66
N THR A 430 -18.12 8.93 16.42
CA THR A 430 -17.82 9.06 17.86
C THR A 430 -18.14 7.77 18.61
N SER A 431 -19.34 7.20 18.41
CA SER A 431 -19.75 5.96 19.09
C SER A 431 -18.86 4.78 18.69
N LYS A 432 -18.48 4.67 17.42
CA LYS A 432 -17.58 3.62 16.95
C LYS A 432 -16.17 3.79 17.52
N CYS A 433 -15.61 5.00 17.51
CA CYS A 433 -14.31 5.29 18.14
C CYS A 433 -14.27 4.88 19.62
N GLU A 434 -15.30 5.23 20.39
CA GLU A 434 -15.39 4.87 21.81
C GLU A 434 -15.41 3.36 22.06
N LYS A 435 -16.09 2.60 21.19
CA LYS A 435 -16.17 1.14 21.28
C LYS A 435 -14.87 0.48 20.84
N SER A 436 -14.39 0.82 19.65
CA SER A 436 -13.21 0.21 19.03
C SER A 436 -11.93 0.46 19.83
N PHE A 437 -11.82 1.60 20.50
CA PHE A 437 -10.62 1.96 21.25
C PHE A 437 -10.89 2.10 22.75
N SER A 438 -11.86 1.35 23.28
CA SER A 438 -12.21 1.38 24.71
C SER A 438 -11.03 1.04 25.64
N GLY A 439 -10.13 0.17 25.20
CA GLY A 439 -8.91 -0.21 25.92
C GLY A 439 -7.67 0.64 25.63
N ASP A 440 -7.74 1.63 24.73
CA ASP A 440 -6.59 2.43 24.30
C ASP A 440 -6.98 3.91 24.16
N ALA A 441 -6.63 4.69 25.19
CA ALA A 441 -6.98 6.11 25.23
C ALA A 441 -6.32 6.93 24.11
N LYS A 442 -5.11 6.59 23.68
CA LYS A 442 -4.39 7.32 22.63
C LYS A 442 -5.01 7.03 21.27
N ALA A 443 -5.23 5.76 20.94
CA ALA A 443 -5.89 5.41 19.69
C ALA A 443 -7.31 5.99 19.62
N LYS A 444 -8.04 6.00 20.74
CA LYS A 444 -9.34 6.65 20.84
C LYS A 444 -9.28 8.15 20.55
N GLU A 445 -8.31 8.85 21.13
CA GLU A 445 -8.09 10.28 20.86
C GLU A 445 -7.83 10.53 19.36
N GLY A 446 -6.96 9.72 18.76
CA GLY A 446 -6.66 9.78 17.32
C GLY A 446 -7.89 9.50 16.44
N CYS A 447 -8.75 8.56 16.81
CA CYS A 447 -10.00 8.32 16.08
C CYS A 447 -10.99 9.49 16.23
N LEU A 448 -11.12 10.03 17.45
CA LEU A 448 -12.00 11.15 17.74
C LEU A 448 -11.56 12.46 17.06
N PHE A 449 -10.29 12.59 16.67
CA PHE A 449 -9.83 13.68 15.80
C PHE A 449 -10.61 13.73 14.49
N LEU A 450 -10.81 12.57 13.84
CA LEU A 450 -11.58 12.50 12.59
C LEU A 450 -13.04 12.89 12.81
N ALA A 451 -13.67 12.43 13.90
CA ALA A 451 -15.04 12.78 14.22
C ALA A 451 -15.22 14.28 14.55
N ASN A 452 -14.30 14.85 15.32
CA ASN A 452 -14.47 16.16 15.92
C ASN A 452 -13.81 17.28 15.11
N TRP A 453 -12.49 17.24 14.96
CA TRP A 453 -11.75 18.35 14.35
C TRP A 453 -11.92 18.36 12.83
N MET A 454 -11.84 17.16 12.22
CA MET A 454 -12.13 16.97 10.80
C MET A 454 -13.64 16.90 10.48
N ASN A 455 -14.52 17.04 11.49
CA ASN A 455 -15.98 17.02 11.32
C ASN A 455 -16.55 15.75 10.66
N ALA A 456 -15.86 14.60 10.75
CA ALA A 456 -16.21 13.38 10.03
C ALA A 456 -16.32 13.61 8.50
N ALA A 457 -15.42 14.43 7.95
CA ALA A 457 -15.36 14.73 6.52
C ALA A 457 -14.61 13.63 5.75
N GLY A 458 -15.25 13.11 4.69
CA GLY A 458 -14.67 12.14 3.78
C GLY A 458 -13.78 12.79 2.72
N ASN A 459 -12.50 12.45 2.72
CA ASN A 459 -11.51 12.72 1.66
C ASN A 459 -11.45 14.18 1.18
N PRO A 460 -11.08 15.14 2.07
CA PRO A 460 -11.08 16.57 1.75
C PRO A 460 -9.99 16.96 0.75
N LEU A 461 -10.32 17.86 -0.17
CA LEU A 461 -9.36 18.54 -1.05
C LEU A 461 -8.56 19.60 -0.27
N HIS A 462 -7.26 19.70 -0.56
CA HIS A 462 -6.37 20.68 0.05
C HIS A 462 -5.41 21.31 -0.96
N ASN A 463 -4.86 22.46 -0.57
CA ASN A 463 -3.61 22.98 -1.13
C ASN A 463 -2.49 22.68 -0.14
N TYR A 464 -1.37 22.16 -0.62
CA TYR A 464 -0.23 21.83 0.23
C TYR A 464 0.96 22.75 -0.06
N LYS A 465 1.73 23.06 0.99
CA LYS A 465 3.02 23.75 0.90
C LYS A 465 3.97 23.18 1.93
N GLU A 466 5.24 22.99 1.57
CA GLU A 466 6.28 22.54 2.47
C GLU A 466 6.57 23.60 3.57
N VAL A 467 6.72 23.12 4.79
CA VAL A 467 6.94 23.93 5.99
C VAL A 467 8.06 23.35 6.85
N GLU A 468 8.67 24.19 7.68
CA GLU A 468 9.54 23.69 8.75
C GLU A 468 8.74 22.78 9.68
N CYS A 469 9.31 21.63 10.03
CA CYS A 469 8.62 20.68 10.89
C CYS A 469 8.44 21.21 12.31
N PRO A 470 7.18 21.28 12.82
CA PRO A 470 6.92 21.68 14.19
C PRO A 470 7.53 20.72 15.21
N LYS A 471 7.87 21.26 16.37
CA LYS A 471 8.37 20.47 17.50
C LYS A 471 7.34 19.45 18.01
N GLN A 472 6.05 19.79 17.89
CA GLN A 472 4.90 18.91 18.17
C GLN A 472 4.95 17.59 17.38
N LEU A 473 5.47 17.63 16.15
CA LEU A 473 5.67 16.43 15.34
C LEU A 473 7.04 15.81 15.60
N LEU A 474 8.10 16.63 15.62
CA LEU A 474 9.48 16.14 15.78
C LEU A 474 9.74 15.42 17.11
N ASP A 475 9.07 15.78 18.20
CA ASP A 475 9.26 15.11 19.49
C ASP A 475 8.66 13.68 19.50
N LYS A 476 7.75 13.38 18.57
CA LYS A 476 7.03 12.09 18.41
C LYS A 476 7.42 11.30 17.16
N PHE A 477 8.03 11.97 16.19
CA PHE A 477 8.81 11.35 15.13
C PHE A 477 9.96 10.58 15.76
#